data_AF-A0A817B9Q2-F1
#
_entry.id   AF-A0A817B9Q2-F1
#
_cell.length_a   1.000
_cell.length_b   1.000
_cell.length_c   1.000
_cell.angle_alpha   90.00
_cell.angle_beta   90.00
_cell.angle_gamma   90.00
#
_symmetry.space_group_name_H-M   'P 1'
#
loop_
_entity.id
_entity.type
_entity.pdbx_description
1 polymer ?
#
loop_
_entity_poly.entity_id
_entity_poly.type
_entity_poly.pdbx_seq_one_letter_code
_entity_poly.pdbx_strand_id
1 'polypeptide(L)'
;MNTSNNNDINILDLPDEMLLIILSKLDMADVFYSLVDLNNRFNQLVLDPLYIHHLDLTVKKSLDHNFPVDNQVFDQIRTKVLPRIHHKVNKITVTSPFMEFIFNTVDYHQLHSLSLVKFQQETLLQYLASDVIFCRVLE
;
A
#
# COMPACT_ATOMS: atom_id res chain seq x y z
N MET A 1 -18.91 3.17 45.16
CA MET A 1 -18.06 3.81 44.13
C MET A 1 -17.30 2.70 43.43
N ASN A 2 -17.73 2.31 42.22
CA ASN A 2 -16.97 1.36 41.40
C ASN A 2 -15.97 2.17 40.58
N THR A 3 -14.69 2.09 40.94
CA THR A 3 -13.60 2.52 40.06
C THR A 3 -13.38 1.42 39.03
N SER A 4 -14.04 1.54 37.87
CA SER A 4 -13.61 0.81 36.68
C SER A 4 -12.23 1.36 36.30
N ASN A 5 -11.17 0.64 36.69
CA ASN A 5 -9.85 0.81 36.11
C ASN A 5 -9.89 0.26 34.70
N ASN A 6 -10.37 1.08 33.75
CA ASN A 6 -10.09 0.86 32.34
C ASN A 6 -8.61 1.18 32.13
N ASN A 7 -7.76 0.15 32.19
CA ASN A 7 -6.41 0.21 31.65
C ASN A 7 -6.49 0.18 30.12
N ASP A 8 -7.12 1.20 29.54
CA ASP A 8 -7.18 1.36 28.09
C ASP A 8 -5.77 1.77 27.63
N ILE A 9 -4.98 0.79 27.19
CA ILE A 9 -3.68 1.04 26.58
C ILE A 9 -3.95 1.81 25.28
N ASN A 10 -3.48 3.05 25.21
CA ASN A 10 -3.55 3.81 23.97
C ASN A 10 -2.54 3.23 22.99
N ILE A 11 -2.95 3.00 21.74
CA ILE A 11 -2.04 2.54 20.67
C ILE A 11 -0.85 3.51 20.50
N LEU A 12 -1.04 4.79 20.80
CA LEU A 12 0.00 5.81 20.77
C LEU A 12 1.03 5.68 21.90
N ASP A 13 0.79 4.84 22.90
CA ASP A 13 1.76 4.57 23.98
C ASP A 13 2.69 3.39 23.65
N LEU A 14 2.39 2.63 22.59
CA LEU A 14 3.24 1.52 22.13
C LEU A 14 4.54 2.07 21.52
N PRO A 15 5.68 1.36 21.61
CA PRO A 15 6.91 1.68 20.87
C PRO A 15 6.74 1.57 19.35
N ASP A 16 7.59 2.28 18.59
CA ASP A 16 7.54 2.30 17.12
C ASP A 16 7.71 0.90 16.52
N GLU A 17 8.58 0.07 17.09
CA GLU A 17 8.83 -1.29 16.62
C GLU A 17 7.58 -2.17 16.75
N MET A 18 6.83 -2.02 17.84
CA MET A 18 5.57 -2.74 18.03
C MET A 18 4.51 -2.26 17.04
N LEU A 19 4.44 -0.95 16.79
CA LEU A 19 3.53 -0.39 15.79
C LEU A 19 3.86 -0.90 14.39
N LEU A 20 5.13 -0.93 13.99
CA LEU A 20 5.55 -1.46 12.69
C LEU A 20 5.17 -2.94 12.53
N ILE A 21 5.34 -3.75 13.57
CA ILE A 21 4.91 -5.17 13.57
C ILE A 21 3.39 -5.31 13.41
N ILE A 22 2.61 -4.42 14.01
CA ILE A 22 1.15 -4.41 13.86
C ILE A 22 0.79 -4.00 12.43
N LEU A 23 1.34 -2.88 11.96
CA LEU A 23 1.09 -2.34 10.62
C LEU A 23 1.50 -3.32 9.50
N SER A 24 2.57 -4.10 9.68
CA SER A 24 3.03 -5.08 8.70
C SER A 24 2.08 -6.29 8.54
N LYS A 25 1.13 -6.47 9.48
CA LYS A 25 0.13 -7.53 9.44
C LYS A 25 -1.19 -7.07 8.83
N LEU A 26 -1.38 -5.77 8.62
CA LEU A 26 -2.59 -5.19 8.05
C LEU A 26 -2.50 -5.10 6.52
N ASP A 27 -3.65 -4.88 5.87
CA ASP A 27 -3.68 -4.54 4.46
C ASP A 27 -3.08 -3.13 4.27
N MET A 28 -2.08 -3.04 3.39
CA MET A 28 -1.30 -1.82 3.24
C MET A 28 -2.14 -0.69 2.61
N ALA A 29 -3.11 -1.01 1.74
CA ALA A 29 -3.99 -0.01 1.17
C ALA A 29 -4.90 0.59 2.25
N ASP A 30 -5.44 -0.24 3.14
CA ASP A 30 -6.25 0.19 4.28
C ASP A 30 -5.44 1.04 5.27
N VAL A 31 -4.19 0.64 5.54
CA VAL A 31 -3.26 1.40 6.39
C VAL A 31 -3.01 2.79 5.81
N PHE A 32 -2.70 2.86 4.52
CA PHE A 32 -2.46 4.14 3.86
C PHE A 32 -3.68 5.04 3.87
N TYR A 33 -4.86 4.49 3.54
CA TYR A 33 -6.10 5.24 3.57
C TYR A 33 -6.44 5.77 4.96
N SER A 34 -6.21 4.96 5.99
CA SER A 34 -6.67 5.27 7.35
C SER A 34 -5.68 6.12 8.16
N LEU A 35 -4.37 5.94 7.94
CA LEU A 35 -3.35 6.50 8.83
C LEU A 35 -2.54 7.63 8.21
N VAL A 36 -2.51 7.75 6.87
CA VAL A 36 -1.80 8.85 6.23
C VAL A 36 -2.53 10.15 6.53
N ASP A 37 -1.76 11.14 6.99
CA ASP A 37 -2.18 12.46 7.44
C ASP A 37 -3.10 12.45 8.68
N LEU A 38 -3.28 11.30 9.35
CA LEU A 38 -4.02 11.21 10.61
C LEU A 38 -3.20 11.77 11.79
N ASN A 39 -1.92 11.41 11.85
CA ASN A 39 -1.01 11.82 12.92
C ASN A 39 0.45 11.82 12.42
N ASN A 40 1.27 12.76 12.90
CA ASN A 40 2.67 12.88 12.50
C ASN A 40 3.49 11.60 12.75
N ARG A 41 3.27 10.92 13.88
CA ARG A 41 3.97 9.68 14.21
C ARG A 41 3.58 8.56 13.27
N PHE A 42 2.29 8.37 13.01
CA PHE A 42 1.86 7.38 12.02
C PHE A 42 2.36 7.72 10.62
N ASN A 43 2.36 8.99 10.23
CA ASN A 43 2.96 9.43 8.96
C ASN A 43 4.44 9.05 8.84
N GLN A 44 5.21 9.20 9.92
CA GLN A 44 6.61 8.78 9.92
C GLN A 44 6.71 7.26 9.72
N LEU A 45 5.91 6.47 10.46
CA LEU A 45 5.96 5.01 10.40
C LEU A 45 5.48 4.44 9.06
N VAL A 46 4.33 4.89 8.55
CA VAL A 46 3.74 4.37 7.31
C VAL A 46 4.49 4.83 6.06
N LEU A 47 5.33 5.87 6.14
CA LEU A 47 6.17 6.33 5.04
C LEU A 47 7.66 6.01 5.26
N ASP A 48 7.97 5.28 6.33
CA ASP A 48 9.32 4.83 6.66
C ASP A 48 9.79 3.78 5.65
N PRO A 49 11.01 3.89 5.09
CA PRO A 49 11.56 2.91 4.17
C PRO A 49 11.41 1.44 4.64
N LEU A 50 11.56 1.17 5.93
CA LEU A 50 11.42 -0.18 6.50
C LEU A 50 10.02 -0.77 6.27
N TYR A 51 9.00 0.09 6.19
CA TYR A 51 7.63 -0.31 5.89
C TYR A 51 7.34 -0.33 4.38
N ILE A 52 7.82 0.67 3.63
CA ILE A 52 7.37 0.92 2.24
C ILE A 52 8.28 0.39 1.13
N HIS A 53 9.41 -0.25 1.45
CA HIS A 53 10.27 -0.85 0.40
C HIS A 53 9.49 -1.79 -0.51
N HIS A 54 8.54 -2.55 0.05
CA HIS A 54 7.60 -3.37 -0.69
C HIS A 54 6.19 -2.79 -0.59
N LEU A 55 5.71 -2.24 -1.70
CA LEU A 55 4.33 -1.77 -1.87
C LEU A 55 3.42 -2.93 -2.29
N ASP A 56 2.65 -3.49 -1.36
CA ASP A 56 1.65 -4.53 -1.62
C ASP A 56 0.24 -3.92 -1.70
N LEU A 57 -0.25 -3.72 -2.91
CA LEU A 57 -1.59 -3.22 -3.19
C LEU A 57 -2.50 -4.34 -3.72
N THR A 58 -2.22 -5.57 -3.29
CA THR A 58 -3.19 -6.66 -3.45
C THR A 58 -4.26 -6.50 -2.38
N VAL A 59 -5.46 -6.09 -2.78
CA VAL A 59 -6.58 -5.98 -1.85
C VAL A 59 -6.86 -7.37 -1.31
N LYS A 60 -6.48 -7.60 -0.05
CA LYS A 60 -6.90 -8.76 0.70
C LYS A 60 -8.30 -8.43 1.15
N LYS A 61 -9.32 -8.94 0.43
CA LYS A 61 -10.73 -8.75 0.80
C LYS A 61 -10.85 -8.88 2.31
N SER A 62 -11.07 -7.74 2.98
CA SER A 62 -11.44 -7.71 4.38
C SER A 62 -12.61 -8.66 4.58
N LEU A 63 -12.63 -9.36 5.71
CA LEU A 63 -13.61 -10.40 6.06
C LEU A 63 -15.06 -9.89 6.10
N ASP A 64 -15.29 -8.58 5.98
CA ASP A 64 -16.62 -7.99 5.92
C ASP A 64 -16.93 -7.32 4.57
N HIS A 65 -17.85 -7.95 3.85
CA HIS A 65 -18.83 -7.40 2.92
C HIS A 65 -18.39 -6.47 1.76
N ASN A 66 -18.60 -6.98 0.53
CA ASN A 66 -19.29 -6.37 -0.61
C ASN A 66 -18.96 -4.94 -1.12
N PHE A 67 -18.00 -4.23 -0.56
CA PHE A 67 -17.60 -2.95 -1.13
C PHE A 67 -16.61 -3.20 -2.27
N PRO A 68 -16.92 -2.82 -3.54
CA PRO A 68 -15.87 -2.61 -4.52
C PRO A 68 -14.92 -1.61 -3.86
N VAL A 69 -13.62 -1.93 -3.88
CA VAL A 69 -12.60 -1.07 -3.29
C VAL A 69 -12.84 0.34 -3.82
N ASP A 70 -13.24 1.22 -2.91
CA ASP A 70 -13.82 2.51 -3.28
C ASP A 70 -12.75 3.29 -4.03
N ASN A 71 -13.13 3.91 -5.16
CA ASN A 71 -12.24 4.79 -5.93
C ASN A 71 -11.61 5.86 -5.01
N GLN A 72 -12.26 6.21 -3.91
CA GLN A 72 -11.71 7.10 -2.89
C GLN A 72 -10.41 6.59 -2.25
N VAL A 73 -10.31 5.28 -1.96
CA VAL A 73 -9.09 4.67 -1.41
C VAL A 73 -7.96 4.82 -2.43
N PHE A 74 -8.26 4.56 -3.70
CA PHE A 74 -7.30 4.74 -4.79
C PHE A 74 -6.89 6.20 -4.92
N ASP A 75 -7.82 7.12 -5.07
CA ASP A 75 -7.51 8.53 -5.26
C ASP A 75 -6.65 9.09 -4.12
N GLN A 76 -6.89 8.66 -2.88
CA GLN A 76 -6.04 9.06 -1.75
C GLN A 76 -4.62 8.49 -1.86
N ILE A 77 -4.47 7.20 -2.14
CA ILE A 77 -3.15 6.59 -2.35
C ILE A 77 -2.42 7.32 -3.49
N ARG A 78 -3.15 7.64 -4.57
CA ARG A 78 -2.61 8.30 -5.77
C ARG A 78 -2.04 9.66 -5.48
N THR A 79 -2.83 10.47 -4.79
CA THR A 79 -2.59 11.90 -4.67
C THR A 79 -1.75 12.22 -3.45
N LYS A 80 -1.85 11.41 -2.39
CA LYS A 80 -1.16 11.67 -1.12
C LYS A 80 0.03 10.76 -0.88
N VAL A 81 -0.06 9.49 -1.24
CA VAL A 81 0.93 8.47 -0.81
C VAL A 81 2.00 8.26 -1.85
N LEU A 82 1.63 7.88 -3.07
CA LEU A 82 2.60 7.57 -4.14
C LEU A 82 3.60 8.71 -4.39
N PRO A 83 3.21 10.00 -4.45
CA PRO A 83 4.15 11.10 -4.64
C PRO A 83 5.19 11.20 -3.51
N ARG A 84 4.88 10.72 -2.30
CA ARG A 84 5.78 10.78 -1.14
C ARG A 84 6.70 9.56 -1.03
N ILE A 85 6.31 8.41 -1.55
CA ILE A 85 7.04 7.14 -1.35
C ILE A 85 7.70 6.56 -2.60
N HIS A 86 7.32 7.00 -3.81
CA HIS A 86 7.76 6.35 -5.07
C HIS A 86 9.28 6.16 -5.19
N HIS A 87 10.07 7.14 -4.73
CA HIS A 87 11.52 7.10 -4.78
C HIS A 87 12.17 6.12 -3.79
N LYS A 88 11.39 5.47 -2.92
CA LYS A 88 11.87 4.52 -1.90
C LYS A 88 11.33 3.10 -2.12
N VAL A 89 10.32 2.95 -2.99
CA VAL A 89 9.69 1.68 -3.32
C VAL A 89 10.59 0.92 -4.29
N ASN A 90 11.02 -0.28 -3.90
CA ASN A 90 11.86 -1.16 -4.73
C ASN A 90 11.12 -2.39 -5.25
N LYS A 91 9.98 -2.71 -4.63
CA LYS A 91 9.12 -3.82 -5.03
C LYS A 91 7.66 -3.40 -4.99
N ILE A 92 6.91 -3.77 -6.03
CA ILE A 92 5.48 -3.53 -6.14
C ILE A 92 4.78 -4.86 -6.38
N THR A 93 3.73 -5.17 -5.60
CA THR A 93 2.80 -6.28 -5.87
C THR A 93 1.40 -5.71 -6.05
N VAL A 94 0.78 -5.96 -7.20
CA VAL A 94 -0.49 -5.31 -7.59
C VAL A 94 -1.45 -6.27 -8.26
N THR A 95 -2.74 -5.96 -8.18
CA THR A 95 -3.78 -6.59 -9.00
C THR A 95 -4.08 -5.72 -10.22
N SER A 96 -4.77 -6.29 -11.23
CA SER A 96 -5.06 -5.61 -12.50
C SER A 96 -5.61 -4.18 -12.36
N PRO A 97 -6.58 -3.88 -11.46
CA PRO A 97 -7.11 -2.52 -11.32
C PRO A 97 -6.08 -1.48 -10.87
N PHE A 98 -5.03 -1.91 -10.15
CA PHE A 98 -4.01 -1.01 -9.61
C PHE A 98 -2.85 -0.76 -10.56
N MET A 99 -2.70 -1.58 -11.60
CA MET A 99 -1.54 -1.49 -12.49
C MET A 99 -1.52 -0.15 -13.23
N GLU A 100 -2.58 0.17 -13.97
CA GLU A 100 -2.72 1.47 -14.67
C GLU A 100 -2.56 2.64 -13.70
N PHE A 101 -3.20 2.50 -12.56
CA PHE A 101 -3.24 3.52 -11.53
C PHE A 101 -1.83 3.87 -11.00
N ILE A 102 -0.98 2.87 -10.77
CA ILE A 102 0.39 3.06 -10.26
C ILE A 102 1.31 3.62 -11.35
N PHE A 103 1.32 2.98 -12.52
CA PHE A 103 2.28 3.31 -13.57
C PHE A 103 1.99 4.65 -14.24
N ASN A 104 0.75 5.14 -14.20
CA ASN A 104 0.41 6.45 -14.73
C ASN A 104 0.54 7.60 -13.71
N THR A 105 1.00 7.33 -12.48
CA THR A 105 1.00 8.35 -11.41
C THR A 105 2.38 8.92 -11.13
N VAL A 106 3.42 8.10 -11.06
CA VAL A 106 4.79 8.52 -10.69
C VAL A 106 5.83 7.57 -11.28
N ASP A 107 7.05 8.09 -11.48
CA ASP A 107 8.21 7.30 -11.89
C ASP A 107 8.85 6.58 -10.69
N TYR A 108 9.02 5.27 -10.79
CA TYR A 108 9.64 4.46 -9.73
C TYR A 108 11.10 4.12 -10.05
N HIS A 109 12.01 5.07 -9.87
CA HIS A 109 13.44 4.89 -10.23
C HIS A 109 14.16 3.78 -9.46
N GLN A 110 13.68 3.40 -8.27
CA GLN A 110 14.26 2.32 -7.46
C GLN A 110 13.56 0.97 -7.65
N LEU A 111 12.58 0.89 -8.55
CA LEU A 111 11.82 -0.34 -8.76
C LEU A 111 12.69 -1.42 -9.39
N HIS A 112 12.85 -2.53 -8.67
CA HIS A 112 13.59 -3.70 -9.12
C HIS A 112 12.70 -4.91 -9.34
N SER A 113 11.51 -4.94 -8.71
CA SER A 113 10.60 -6.08 -8.78
C SER A 113 9.16 -5.61 -8.93
N LEU A 114 8.46 -6.16 -9.93
CA LEU A 114 7.02 -6.01 -10.11
C LEU A 114 6.37 -7.39 -10.10
N SER A 115 5.31 -7.56 -9.31
CA SER A 115 4.54 -8.79 -9.23
C SER A 115 3.07 -8.51 -9.53
N LEU A 116 2.56 -9.12 -10.60
CA LEU A 116 1.17 -8.97 -11.03
C LEU A 116 0.37 -10.19 -10.56
N VAL A 117 -0.70 -9.94 -9.80
CA VAL A 117 -1.53 -11.00 -9.20
C VAL A 117 -2.88 -11.03 -9.88
N LYS A 118 -3.33 -12.25 -10.25
CA LYS A 118 -4.63 -12.50 -10.93
C LYS A 118 -4.78 -11.67 -12.21
N PHE A 119 -3.70 -11.53 -12.96
CA PHE A 119 -3.67 -10.77 -14.20
C PHE A 119 -4.07 -11.67 -15.37
N GLN A 120 -4.95 -11.20 -16.25
CA GLN A 120 -5.31 -11.94 -17.46
C GLN A 120 -4.17 -11.83 -18.47
N GLN A 121 -3.73 -12.97 -19.03
CA GLN A 121 -2.58 -13.04 -19.93
C GLN A 121 -2.73 -12.12 -21.15
N GLU A 122 -3.94 -12.01 -21.69
CA GLU A 122 -4.27 -11.16 -22.84
C GLU A 122 -4.06 -9.67 -22.53
N THR A 123 -4.48 -9.23 -21.35
CA THR A 123 -4.26 -7.86 -20.86
C THR A 123 -2.77 -7.59 -20.69
N LEU A 124 -1.99 -8.56 -20.20
CA LEU A 124 -0.54 -8.39 -20.01
C LEU A 124 0.16 -8.22 -21.35
N LEU A 125 -0.21 -9.04 -22.33
CA LEU A 125 0.32 -8.96 -23.69
C LEU A 125 -0.03 -7.62 -24.34
N GLN A 126 -1.23 -7.09 -24.13
CA GLN A 126 -1.60 -5.75 -24.60
C GLN A 126 -0.74 -4.66 -23.97
N TYR A 127 -0.46 -4.74 -22.66
CA TYR A 127 0.43 -3.79 -21.98
C TYR A 127 1.87 -3.86 -22.50
N LEU A 128 2.41 -5.07 -22.66
CA LEU A 128 3.77 -5.27 -23.16
C LEU A 128 3.94 -4.91 -24.65
N ALA A 129 2.88 -5.07 -25.45
CA ALA A 129 2.85 -4.71 -26.86
C ALA A 129 2.57 -3.21 -27.10
N SER A 130 2.00 -2.52 -26.11
CA SER A 130 1.94 -1.07 -26.08
C SER A 130 3.34 -0.51 -25.75
N ASP A 131 3.72 0.66 -26.31
CA ASP A 131 5.02 1.31 -26.07
C ASP A 131 5.28 1.71 -24.58
N VAL A 132 4.40 1.31 -23.66
CA VAL A 132 4.49 1.53 -22.21
C VAL A 132 5.11 0.29 -21.56
N ILE A 133 6.41 0.08 -21.75
CA ILE A 133 7.13 -1.05 -21.14
C ILE A 133 7.61 -0.70 -19.73
N PHE A 134 7.11 -1.41 -18.72
CA PHE A 134 7.87 -1.69 -17.49
C PHE A 134 7.57 -3.10 -16.99
N CYS A 135 8.35 -4.09 -17.44
CA CYS A 135 8.46 -5.39 -16.78
C CYS A 135 9.82 -6.04 -17.09
N ARG A 136 10.64 -6.26 -16.05
CA ARG A 136 11.69 -7.28 -16.06
C ARG A 136 11.07 -8.53 -15.42
N VAL A 137 10.76 -9.54 -16.23
CA VAL A 137 10.38 -10.87 -15.75
C VAL A 137 11.67 -11.54 -15.27
N LEU A 138 11.74 -11.90 -13.98
CA LEU A 138 12.80 -12.77 -13.47
C LEU A 138 12.29 -14.21 -13.56
N GLU A 139 13.03 -15.01 -14.33
CA GLU A 139 12.90 -16.47 -14.45
C GLU A 139 13.14 -17.19 -13.12
#